data_AF-A0AAW0LC76-F1
#
_entry.id   AF-A0AAW0LC76-F1
#
_cell.length_a   1.000
_cell.length_b   1.000
_cell.length_c   1.000
_cell.angle_alpha   90.00
_cell.angle_beta   90.00
_cell.angle_gamma   90.00
#
_symmetry.space_group_name_H-M   'P 1'
#
loop_
_entity.id
_entity.type
_entity.pdbx_description
1 polymer ?
#
loop_
_entity_poly.entity_id
_entity_poly.type
_entity_poly.pdbx_seq_one_letter_code
_entity_poly.pdbx_strand_id
1 'polypeptide(L)' 'MDEGSPAWNKGRIFYTNAPKEVVDAYATQFAKDMESFLFPGAQELVIGGLLAVITLHTCCP' A
#
# COMPACT_ATOMS: atom_id res chain seq x y z
N MET A 1 -12.55 12.59 -4.94
CA MET A 1 -12.88 11.15 -5.12
C MET A 1 -13.70 11.05 -6.38
N ASP A 2 -13.36 10.11 -7.25
CA ASP A 2 -14.09 9.88 -8.49
C ASP A 2 -15.12 8.78 -8.26
N GLU A 3 -16.40 9.15 -8.16
CA GLU A 3 -17.50 8.19 -7.94
C GLU A 3 -17.76 7.29 -9.15
N GLY A 4 -17.29 7.67 -10.34
CA GLY A 4 -17.33 6.84 -11.54
C GLY A 4 -16.22 5.79 -11.60
N SER A 5 -15.27 5.84 -10.67
CA SER A 5 -14.15 4.90 -10.64
C SER A 5 -14.62 3.49 -10.26
N PRO A 6 -14.13 2.43 -10.94
CA PRO A 6 -14.31 1.06 -10.50
C PRO A 6 -13.78 0.81 -9.08
N ALA A 7 -12.81 1.61 -8.62
CA ALA A 7 -12.25 1.55 -7.27
C ALA A 7 -13.01 2.44 -6.26
N TRP A 8 -14.18 2.98 -6.62
CA TRP A 8 -15.00 3.75 -5.70
C TRP A 8 -15.59 2.87 -4.59
N ASN A 9 -15.01 2.94 -3.39
CA ASN A 9 -15.41 2.12 -2.25
C ASN A 9 -16.60 2.73 -1.49
N LYS A 10 -17.76 2.82 -2.14
CA LYS A 10 -18.94 3.50 -1.59
C LYS A 10 -19.35 2.94 -0.23
N GLY A 11 -19.42 3.82 0.77
CA GLY A 11 -19.87 3.47 2.13
C GLY A 11 -18.86 2.66 2.95
N ARG A 12 -17.62 2.52 2.48
CA ARG A 12 -16.56 1.74 3.14
C ARG A 12 -15.26 2.55 3.19
N ILE A 13 -14.54 2.44 4.30
CA ILE A 13 -13.27 3.16 4.50
C ILE A 13 -12.04 2.25 4.38
N PHE A 14 -12.25 0.93 4.24
CA PHE A 14 -11.19 -0.07 4.17
C PHE A 14 -11.50 -1.15 3.12
N TYR A 15 -10.48 -1.87 2.67
CA TYR A 15 -10.59 -2.79 1.52
C TYR A 15 -11.05 -4.21 1.90
N THR A 16 -11.22 -4.53 3.19
CA THR A 16 -11.72 -5.85 3.61
C THR A 16 -13.10 -6.12 3.02
N ASN A 17 -13.25 -7.29 2.37
CA ASN A 17 -14.46 -7.68 1.62
C ASN A 17 -14.90 -6.66 0.55
N ALA A 18 -13.97 -5.82 0.08
CA ALA A 18 -14.22 -4.87 -1.01
C ALA A 18 -14.18 -5.56 -2.38
N PRO A 19 -14.81 -4.95 -3.41
CA PRO A 19 -14.63 -5.38 -4.79
C PRO A 19 -13.15 -5.44 -5.15
N LYS A 20 -12.81 -6.34 -6.07
CA LYS A 20 -11.42 -6.59 -6.48
C LYS A 20 -10.72 -5.31 -6.91
N GLU A 21 -11.42 -4.41 -7.59
CA GLU A 21 -10.91 -3.13 -8.07
C GLU A 21 -10.44 -2.21 -6.93
N VAL A 22 -11.15 -2.23 -5.80
CA VAL A 22 -10.76 -1.49 -4.58
C VAL A 22 -9.53 -2.13 -3.94
N VAL A 23 -9.49 -3.47 -3.87
CA VAL A 23 -8.34 -4.21 -3.31
C VAL A 23 -7.09 -3.97 -4.15
N ASP A 24 -7.20 -4.08 -5.48
CA ASP A 24 -6.11 -3.86 -6.43
C ASP A 24 -5.63 -2.41 -6.38
N ALA A 25 -6.54 -1.43 -6.26
CA ALA A 25 -6.17 -0.03 -6.08
C ALA A 25 -5.40 0.19 -4.77
N TYR A 26 -5.85 -0.42 -3.67
CA TYR A 26 -5.16 -0.35 -2.37
C TYR A 26 -3.76 -0.98 -2.44
N ALA A 27 -3.64 -2.16 -3.04
CA ALA A 27 -2.37 -2.86 -3.22
C ALA A 27 -1.39 -2.05 -4.09
N THR A 28 -1.89 -1.47 -5.19
CA THR A 28 -1.09 -0.63 -6.09
C THR A 28 -0.58 0.61 -5.36
N GLN A 29 -1.42 1.27 -4.56
CA GLN A 29 -1.01 2.44 -3.79
C GLN A 29 -0.01 2.07 -2.70
N PHE A 30 -0.26 0.98 -1.98
CA PHE A 30 0.68 0.47 -0.97
C PHE A 30 2.07 0.19 -1.55
N ALA A 31 2.15 -0.45 -2.72
CA ALA A 31 3.43 -0.70 -3.38
C ALA A 31 4.17 0.60 -3.72
N LYS A 32 3.47 1.60 -4.27
CA LYS A 32 4.06 2.91 -4.59
C LYS A 32 4.53 3.66 -3.36
N ASP A 33 3.76 3.60 -2.28
CA ASP A 33 4.08 4.28 -1.03
C ASP A 33 5.30 3.61 -0.36
N MET A 34 5.36 2.29 -0.36
CA MET A 34 6.51 1.53 0.15
C MET A 34 7.77 1.78 -0.68
N GLU A 35 7.66 1.85 -2.01
CA GLU A 35 8.79 2.23 -2.87
C GLU A 35 9.27 3.65 -2.54
N SER A 36 8.35 4.60 -2.44
CA SER A 36 8.66 6.00 -2.10
C SER A 36 9.25 6.17 -0.70
N PHE A 37 8.87 5.30 0.24
CA PHE A 37 9.42 5.27 1.59
C PHE A 37 10.81 4.62 1.66
N LEU A 38 11.00 3.48 0.98
CA LEU A 38 12.24 2.71 1.04
C LEU A 38 13.34 3.28 0.15
N PHE A 39 13.00 3.86 -1.00
CA PHE A 39 13.99 4.31 -1.98
C PHE A 39 14.91 5.41 -1.43
N PRO A 40 14.42 6.45 -0.73
CA PRO A 40 15.29 7.41 -0.04
C PRO A 40 16.11 6.75 1.07
N GLY A 41 15.48 5.89 1.88
CA GLY A 41 16.15 5.18 2.97
C GLY A 41 17.29 4.26 2.50
N ALA A 42 17.18 3.70 1.28
CA ALA A 42 18.24 2.92 0.65
C ALA A 42 19.44 3.77 0.21
N GLN A 43 19.22 5.03 -0.18
CA GLN A 43 20.29 5.96 -0.56
C GLN A 43 21.03 6.52 0.67
N GLU A 44 20.31 6.69 1.78
CA GLU A 44 20.87 7.18 3.04
C GLU A 44 21.57 6.06 3.85
N LEU A 45 21.33 4.79 3.49
CA LEU A 45 21.92 3.66 4.19
C LEU A 45 23.42 3.56 3.91
N VAL A 46 24.21 3.42 4.98
CA VAL A 46 25.64 3.16 4.86
C VAL A 46 25.90 1.79 4.23
N ILE A 47 27.04 1.62 3.55
CA ILE A 47 27.44 0.32 3.00
C ILE A 47 27.54 -0.70 4.14
N GLY A 48 26.74 -1.77 4.07
CA GLY A 48 26.63 -2.80 5.11
C GLY A 48 25.63 -2.48 6.22
N GLY A 49 24.88 -1.38 6.12
CA GLY A 49 23.78 -1.05 7.02
C GLY A 49 22.56 -1.95 6.82
N LEU A 50 21.71 -2.04 7.83
CA LEU A 50 20.47 -2.81 7.83
C LEU A 50 19.28 -1.89 8.12
N LEU A 51 18.24 -1.97 7.29
CA LEU A 51 16.94 -1.36 7.55
C LEU A 51 15.93 -2.46 7.90
N ALA A 52 15.34 -2.40 9.08
CA ALA A 52 14.28 -3.31 9.51
C ALA A 52 12.94 -2.56 9.49
N VAL A 53 11.98 -3.08 8.73
CA VAL A 53 10.63 -2.52 8.61
C VAL A 53 9.63 -3.51 9.16
N ILE A 54 8.82 -3.05 10.13
CA ILE A 54 7.77 -3.85 10.75
C ILE A 54 6.44 -3.30 10.26
N THR A 55 5.68 -4.12 9.55
CA THR A 55 4.35 -3.75 9.06
C THR A 55 3.28 -4.64 9.68
N LEU A 56 2.14 -4.06 9.99
CA LEU A 56 0.93 -4.81 10.33
C LEU A 56 0.19 -5.11 9.03
N HIS A 57 0.55 -6.23 8.38
CA HIS A 57 -0.23 -6.73 7.26
C HIS A 57 -1.31 -7.66 7.79
N THR A 58 -2.57 -7.31 7.56
CA THR A 58 -3.66 -8.29 7.69
C THR A 58 -3.63 -9.09 6.39
N CYS A 59 -3.11 -10.33 6.45
CA CYS A 59 -3.35 -11.28 5.36
C CYS A 59 -4.85 -11.36 5.14
N CYS A 60 -5.32 -10.94 3.96
CA CYS A 60 -6.65 -11.32 3.52
C CYS A 60 -6.63 -12.84 3.25
N PRO A 61 -7.67 -13.61 3.58
CA PRO A 61 -7.88 -14.93 2.98
C PRO A 61 -7.97 -14.85 1.45
#